data_AF-R7QI49-F1
#
_entry.id   AF-R7QI49-F1
#
_cell.length_a   1.000
_cell.length_b   1.000
_cell.length_c   1.000
_cell.angle_alpha   90.00
_cell.angle_beta   90.00
_cell.angle_gamma   90.00
#
_symmetry.space_group_name_H-M   'P 1'
#
loop_
_entity.id
_entity.type
_entity.pdbx_description
1 polymer ?
#
loop_
_entity_poly.entity_id
_entity_poly.type
_entity_poly.pdbx_seq_one_letter_code
_entity_poly.pdbx_strand_id
1 'polypeptide(L)'
;MMAEAVRSGEGKHLGGWRRTIVGKEVVLFFRYTAMYEFNQSRPASSPRPDTKLLTFRLLLILHPLLSTIPMVMALPLCFLSALPLHRQTSSCSFSPETRHVSPSYRPSTARHTRNVRRAPVMTNTDDLLIIGAGTLGRLIATVWREAHPAATILGETRSATSHVAVALAGATPSLAGSSTEKFPYVVFCAPPGQSEDYPAAAAIAASRISSGGRLVFTSSGSVHGRSATRITEETPELREGRSLVLAEAEDKVLAVPEGNVIRLAGLYTRDRGPHVFWLRKRAVPGPVDSFVNMLHYEDAATAVVAVLRMKEEKREGRSKFLACAERSVTRREICEAALKHPKYKETGVPEYGEGEAGEPRLYDGSWTRRVTGWKPKYEAFDDFMEIDAESSSLGRSHVNGKTSQKIQQYPVSRG
;
A
#
# COMPACT_ATOMS: atom_id res chain seq x y z
N MET A 1 10.51 -21.27 5.96
CA MET A 1 11.29 -20.55 6.98
C MET A 1 11.48 -21.27 8.33
N MET A 2 10.77 -22.36 8.68
CA MET A 2 11.10 -23.12 9.91
C MET A 2 11.95 -24.39 9.67
N ALA A 3 12.19 -24.77 8.41
CA ALA A 3 13.01 -25.94 8.07
C ALA A 3 14.49 -25.62 7.78
N GLU A 4 14.88 -24.34 7.73
CA GLU A 4 16.26 -23.92 7.41
C GLU A 4 17.09 -23.49 8.61
N ALA A 5 16.49 -23.36 9.80
CA ALA A 5 17.20 -22.98 11.03
C ALA A 5 17.88 -24.15 11.76
N VAL A 6 17.87 -25.37 11.20
CA VAL A 6 18.38 -26.59 11.86
C VAL A 6 19.82 -26.95 11.43
N ARG A 7 20.49 -26.14 10.60
CA ARG A 7 21.82 -26.48 10.04
C ARG A 7 23.02 -25.68 10.54
N SER A 8 22.90 -24.89 11.59
CA SER A 8 24.06 -24.30 12.29
C SER A 8 23.94 -24.63 13.77
N GLY A 9 24.83 -25.50 14.25
CA GLY A 9 24.76 -26.11 15.58
C GLY A 9 24.82 -25.14 16.77
N GLU A 10 24.59 -25.77 17.92
CA GLU A 10 24.67 -25.26 19.29
C GLU A 10 23.45 -24.49 19.83
N GLY A 11 22.33 -25.22 19.97
CA GLY A 11 21.26 -24.87 20.89
C GLY A 11 20.50 -26.12 21.36
N LYS A 12 20.31 -26.30 22.68
CA LYS A 12 19.40 -27.34 23.20
C LYS A 12 17.96 -26.86 23.02
N HIS A 13 17.22 -27.48 22.10
CA HIS A 13 15.81 -27.17 21.87
C HIS A 13 14.90 -28.16 22.60
N LEU A 14 13.99 -27.66 23.44
CA LEU A 14 12.89 -28.44 24.01
C LEU A 14 11.56 -27.81 23.58
N GLY A 15 10.89 -28.47 22.64
CA GLY A 15 9.53 -28.12 22.21
C GLY A 15 8.59 -29.29 22.48
N GLY A 16 7.41 -29.01 23.03
CA GLY A 16 6.41 -30.03 23.34
C GLY A 16 5.00 -29.50 23.09
N TRP A 17 4.15 -30.35 22.51
CA TRP A 17 2.72 -30.09 22.37
C TRP A 17 1.98 -30.61 23.59
N ARG A 18 1.14 -29.77 24.20
CA ARG A 18 0.15 -30.21 25.19
C ARG A 18 -1.24 -30.03 24.60
N ARG A 19 -1.99 -31.13 24.54
CA ARG A 19 -3.41 -31.14 24.18
C ARG A 19 -4.24 -31.06 25.46
N THR A 20 -5.13 -30.09 25.55
CA THR A 20 -6.11 -29.98 26.63
C THR A 20 -7.50 -29.87 26.01
N ILE A 21 -8.47 -30.59 26.56
CA ILE A 21 -9.87 -30.54 26.13
C ILE A 21 -10.61 -29.66 27.13
N VAL A 22 -11.29 -28.61 26.64
CA VAL A 22 -12.11 -27.72 27.45
C VAL A 22 -13.50 -27.65 26.81
N GLY A 23 -14.50 -28.27 27.44
CA GLY A 23 -15.83 -28.40 26.84
C GLY A 23 -15.82 -29.22 25.55
N LYS A 24 -16.40 -28.66 24.47
CA LYS A 24 -16.40 -29.28 23.12
C LYS A 24 -15.19 -28.86 22.25
N GLU A 25 -14.28 -28.05 22.78
CA GLU A 25 -13.14 -27.53 22.03
C GLU A 25 -11.85 -28.25 22.40
N VAL A 26 -11.01 -28.49 21.38
CA VAL A 26 -9.64 -29.00 21.56
C VAL A 26 -8.69 -27.81 21.48
N VAL A 27 -7.97 -27.56 22.57
CA VAL A 27 -6.97 -26.49 22.64
C VAL A 27 -5.58 -27.12 22.62
N LEU A 28 -4.78 -26.74 21.62
CA LEU A 28 -3.40 -27.19 21.48
C LEU A 28 -2.46 -26.07 21.93
N PHE A 29 -1.63 -26.37 22.93
CA PHE A 29 -0.60 -25.47 23.42
C PHE A 29 0.75 -25.93 22.88
N PHE A 30 1.41 -25.06 22.12
CA PHE A 30 2.80 -25.24 21.76
C PHE A 30 3.68 -24.35 22.65
N ARG A 31 4.60 -24.97 23.38
CA ARG A 31 5.61 -24.24 24.15
C ARG A 31 6.96 -24.43 23.47
N TYR A 32 7.57 -23.30 23.10
CA TYR A 32 8.90 -23.25 22.55
C TYR A 32 9.80 -22.43 23.47
N THR A 33 10.92 -23.00 23.89
CA THR A 33 11.92 -22.32 24.71
C THR A 33 13.24 -22.35 23.97
N ALA A 34 13.82 -21.17 23.71
CA ALA A 34 15.16 -21.03 23.16
C ALA A 34 16.08 -20.36 24.20
N MET A 35 17.24 -20.96 24.41
CA MET A 35 18.34 -20.38 25.19
C MET A 35 19.30 -19.70 24.22
N TYR A 36 19.65 -18.44 24.47
CA TYR A 36 20.65 -17.70 23.68
C TYR A 36 21.80 -17.25 24.60
N GLU A 37 23.03 -17.59 24.25
CA GLU A 37 24.24 -17.00 24.83
C GLU A 37 24.75 -15.89 23.91
N PHE A 38 24.85 -14.67 24.43
CA PHE A 38 25.41 -13.53 23.71
C PHE A 38 26.93 -13.53 23.89
N ASN A 39 27.67 -13.96 22.86
CA ASN A 39 29.12 -13.91 22.89
C ASN A 39 29.60 -12.56 22.33
N GLN A 40 29.78 -11.56 23.21
CA GLN A 40 30.55 -10.36 22.90
C GLN A 40 31.84 -10.39 23.72
N SER A 41 32.97 -10.30 23.03
CA SER A 41 34.29 -10.09 23.61
C SER A 41 34.27 -8.91 24.60
N ARG A 42 34.52 -9.18 25.89
CA ARG A 42 34.66 -8.16 26.94
C ARG A 42 35.93 -8.38 27.77
N PRO A 43 36.55 -7.30 28.28
CA PRO A 43 37.71 -7.37 29.17
C PRO A 43 37.33 -7.89 30.57
N ALA A 44 38.31 -8.53 31.21
CA ALA A 44 38.17 -9.30 32.44
C ALA A 44 38.01 -8.43 33.70
N SER A 45 36.84 -7.85 33.95
CA SER A 45 36.45 -7.34 35.29
C SER A 45 34.98 -6.89 35.43
N SER A 46 34.00 -7.61 34.87
CA SER A 46 32.57 -7.34 35.13
C SER A 46 31.77 -8.59 35.52
N PRO A 47 30.78 -8.48 36.44
CA PRO A 47 30.01 -9.62 36.94
C PRO A 47 29.05 -10.19 35.87
N ARG A 48 28.74 -11.49 35.97
CA ARG A 48 27.98 -12.28 34.98
C ARG A 48 26.58 -11.69 34.70
N PRO A 49 26.08 -11.73 33.44
CA PRO A 49 24.76 -11.21 33.11
C PRO A 49 23.62 -12.16 33.49
N ASP A 50 22.50 -11.59 33.93
CA ASP A 50 21.23 -12.29 34.16
C ASP A 50 20.71 -12.95 32.88
N THR A 51 20.41 -14.24 32.97
CA THR A 51 19.84 -15.04 31.89
C THR A 51 18.38 -14.63 31.67
N LYS A 52 18.05 -13.99 30.54
CA LYS A 52 16.66 -13.63 30.20
C LYS A 52 15.98 -14.77 29.43
N LEU A 53 14.95 -15.36 30.04
CA LEU A 53 14.09 -16.37 29.41
C LEU A 53 13.05 -15.69 28.51
N LEU A 54 13.07 -15.96 27.20
CA LEU A 54 12.02 -15.51 26.28
C LEU A 54 11.07 -16.67 25.99
N THR A 55 9.82 -16.59 26.47
CA THR A 55 8.81 -17.63 26.26
C THR A 55 7.73 -17.13 25.30
N PHE A 56 7.53 -17.80 24.17
CA PHE A 56 6.41 -17.54 23.27
C PHE A 56 5.26 -18.52 23.54
N ARG A 57 4.03 -18.02 23.60
CA ARG A 57 2.80 -18.82 23.66
C ARG A 57 1.95 -18.54 22.44
N LEU A 58 1.67 -19.56 21.64
CA LEU A 58 0.72 -19.51 20.54
C LEU A 58 -0.55 -20.27 20.95
N LEU A 59 -1.71 -19.61 20.87
CA LEU A 59 -3.02 -20.20 21.16
C LEU A 59 -3.76 -20.40 19.83
N LEU A 60 -4.08 -21.66 19.50
CA LEU A 60 -4.94 -22.03 18.38
C LEU A 60 -6.24 -22.59 18.94
N ILE A 61 -7.34 -21.89 18.70
CA ILE A 61 -8.70 -22.34 19.04
C ILE A 61 -9.32 -22.88 17.76
N LEU A 62 -9.58 -24.18 17.70
CA LEU A 62 -10.26 -24.83 16.59
C LEU A 62 -11.75 -24.94 16.93
N HIS A 63 -12.58 -24.16 16.22
CA HIS A 63 -14.03 -24.18 16.39
C HIS A 63 -14.62 -25.45 15.72
N PRO A 64 -15.56 -26.16 16.36
CA PRO A 64 -16.07 -27.42 15.83
C PRO A 64 -17.18 -27.16 14.80
N LEU A 65 -16.82 -26.84 13.55
CA LEU A 65 -17.72 -26.90 12.39
C LEU A 65 -16.90 -27.14 11.11
N LEU A 66 -16.02 -28.13 11.13
CA LEU A 66 -15.35 -28.70 9.96
C LEU A 66 -15.15 -30.20 10.20
N SER A 67 -16.25 -30.93 10.39
CA SER A 67 -16.27 -32.37 10.16
C SER A 67 -16.89 -32.61 8.79
N THR A 68 -16.20 -33.40 7.96
CA THR A 68 -16.52 -33.88 6.61
C THR A 68 -16.06 -33.00 5.43
N ILE A 69 -14.75 -32.99 5.16
CA ILE A 69 -14.23 -32.96 3.79
C ILE A 69 -13.07 -33.97 3.71
N PRO A 70 -13.17 -35.06 2.94
CA PRO A 70 -12.04 -35.94 2.70
C PRO A 70 -11.12 -35.32 1.65
N MET A 71 -9.84 -35.30 2.01
CA MET A 71 -8.69 -34.97 1.18
C MET A 71 -8.52 -36.04 0.09
N VAL A 72 -8.72 -35.69 -1.19
CA VAL A 72 -8.23 -36.49 -2.32
C VAL A 72 -7.58 -35.57 -3.35
N MET A 73 -6.30 -35.84 -3.60
CA MET A 73 -5.45 -35.29 -4.64
C MET A 73 -5.89 -35.82 -6.02
N ALA A 74 -6.01 -34.96 -7.04
CA ALA A 74 -5.71 -35.28 -8.45
C ALA A 74 -5.95 -34.10 -9.40
N LEU A 75 -4.89 -33.67 -10.08
CA LEU A 75 -4.87 -33.25 -11.50
C LEU A 75 -4.02 -34.32 -12.22
N PRO A 76 -4.04 -34.52 -13.57
CA PRO A 76 -4.74 -33.79 -14.64
C PRO A 76 -5.39 -34.72 -15.74
N LEU A 77 -6.05 -34.10 -16.74
CA LEU A 77 -6.12 -34.46 -18.19
C LEU A 77 -7.54 -34.41 -18.82
N CYS A 78 -7.62 -33.60 -19.88
CA CYS A 78 -8.34 -33.72 -21.15
C CYS A 78 -9.57 -34.65 -21.27
N PHE A 79 -10.69 -34.14 -21.79
CA PHE A 79 -11.18 -34.37 -23.16
C PHE A 79 -12.54 -33.69 -23.43
N LEU A 80 -12.65 -33.17 -24.66
CA LEU A 80 -13.76 -32.87 -25.58
C LEU A 80 -15.24 -32.64 -25.17
N SER A 81 -15.85 -31.85 -26.07
CA SER A 81 -17.29 -31.71 -26.44
C SER A 81 -18.03 -30.57 -25.72
N ALA A 82 -18.86 -29.74 -26.37
CA ALA A 82 -19.17 -29.50 -27.77
C ALA A 82 -19.80 -28.09 -27.87
N LEU A 83 -19.70 -27.48 -29.05
CA LEU A 83 -20.42 -26.25 -29.43
C LEU A 83 -21.93 -26.51 -29.56
N PRO A 84 -22.74 -25.45 -29.64
CA PRO A 84 -23.38 -25.20 -30.93
C PRO A 84 -23.16 -23.79 -31.46
N LEU A 85 -22.76 -23.72 -32.74
CA LEU A 85 -22.78 -22.52 -33.56
C LEU A 85 -24.22 -22.04 -33.78
N HIS A 86 -24.42 -20.73 -33.65
CA HIS A 86 -25.50 -20.03 -34.34
C HIS A 86 -24.96 -19.46 -35.65
N ARG A 87 -25.75 -19.66 -36.70
CA ARG A 87 -25.46 -19.51 -38.12
C ARG A 87 -26.04 -18.17 -38.57
N GLN A 88 -25.21 -17.25 -39.07
CA GLN A 88 -25.69 -16.23 -40.00
C GLN A 88 -24.76 -16.15 -41.20
N THR A 89 -25.37 -16.44 -42.33
CA THR A 89 -24.87 -16.34 -43.69
C THR A 89 -25.00 -14.91 -44.18
N SER A 90 -23.97 -14.38 -44.83
CA SER A 90 -24.14 -13.38 -45.88
C SER A 90 -22.98 -13.49 -46.86
N SER A 91 -23.36 -13.78 -48.09
CA SER A 91 -22.56 -14.04 -49.28
C SER A 91 -22.21 -12.75 -49.99
N CYS A 92 -20.96 -12.62 -50.44
CA CYS A 92 -20.58 -11.74 -51.54
C CYS A 92 -19.78 -12.57 -52.55
N SER A 93 -20.37 -12.72 -53.72
CA SER A 93 -19.89 -13.37 -54.93
C SER A 93 -18.81 -12.54 -55.63
N PHE A 94 -17.73 -13.19 -56.09
CA PHE A 94 -17.04 -12.79 -57.32
C PHE A 94 -16.37 -14.01 -57.97
N SER A 95 -16.58 -14.14 -59.27
CA SER A 95 -16.20 -15.25 -60.15
C SER A 95 -14.74 -15.17 -60.63
N PRO A 96 -14.23 -16.24 -61.28
CA PRO A 96 -12.81 -16.54 -61.37
C PRO A 96 -12.18 -16.10 -62.71
N GLU A 97 -10.87 -15.92 -62.72
CA GLU A 97 -10.11 -16.04 -63.95
C GLU A 97 -8.82 -16.84 -63.72
N THR A 98 -8.81 -18.02 -64.32
CA THR A 98 -7.70 -18.96 -64.42
C THR A 98 -6.63 -18.45 -65.35
N ARG A 99 -5.35 -18.59 -64.98
CA ARG A 99 -4.28 -18.98 -65.92
C ARG A 99 -3.20 -19.79 -65.21
N HIS A 100 -3.11 -21.05 -65.62
CA HIS A 100 -2.03 -21.99 -65.34
C HIS A 100 -0.71 -21.51 -65.95
N VAL A 101 0.36 -21.45 -65.16
CA VAL A 101 1.73 -21.75 -65.60
C VAL A 101 2.51 -22.36 -64.41
N SER A 102 2.88 -23.63 -64.53
CA SER A 102 4.07 -24.23 -63.90
C SER A 102 5.13 -24.36 -65.02
N PRO A 103 6.46 -24.49 -64.78
CA PRO A 103 7.09 -25.18 -63.64
C PRO A 103 8.45 -24.61 -63.16
N SER A 104 8.89 -25.03 -61.97
CA SER A 104 10.16 -25.76 -61.77
C SER A 104 10.53 -25.82 -60.29
N TYR A 105 10.68 -27.05 -59.81
CA TYR A 105 11.05 -27.41 -58.46
C TYR A 105 12.58 -27.48 -58.35
N ARG A 106 13.18 -26.70 -57.44
CA ARG A 106 14.52 -26.95 -56.90
C ARG A 106 14.38 -27.13 -55.38
N PRO A 107 14.87 -28.23 -54.78
CA PRO A 107 14.76 -28.42 -53.35
C PRO A 107 15.84 -27.59 -52.65
N SER A 108 15.42 -26.54 -51.92
CA SER A 108 16.28 -25.88 -50.93
C SER A 108 15.78 -26.28 -49.54
N THR A 109 16.61 -27.04 -48.85
CA THR A 109 16.45 -27.39 -47.43
C THR A 109 16.70 -26.14 -46.58
N ALA A 110 15.64 -25.38 -46.30
CA ALA A 110 15.66 -24.35 -45.28
C ALA A 110 14.48 -24.58 -44.32
N ARG A 111 14.82 -25.08 -43.13
CA ARG A 111 13.90 -25.31 -42.01
C ARG A 111 13.31 -23.95 -41.60
N HIS A 112 12.14 -23.61 -42.12
CA HIS A 112 11.35 -22.46 -41.67
C HIS A 112 10.77 -22.78 -40.30
N THR A 113 11.54 -22.49 -39.24
CA THR A 113 10.93 -22.22 -37.94
C THR A 113 10.05 -20.99 -38.12
N ARG A 114 8.73 -21.17 -38.10
CA ARG A 114 7.79 -20.06 -37.90
C ARG A 114 8.11 -19.47 -36.53
N ASN A 115 9.00 -18.48 -36.52
CA ASN A 115 9.01 -17.47 -35.49
C ASN A 115 7.64 -16.79 -35.58
N VAL A 116 6.71 -17.25 -34.74
CA VAL A 116 5.58 -16.44 -34.33
C VAL A 116 6.22 -15.26 -33.60
N ARG A 117 6.59 -14.23 -34.36
CA ARG A 117 6.84 -12.91 -33.80
C ARG A 117 5.54 -12.56 -33.10
N ARG A 118 5.51 -12.70 -31.77
CA ARG A 118 4.52 -12.01 -30.94
C ARG A 118 4.53 -10.58 -31.46
N ALA A 119 3.39 -10.13 -31.96
CA ALA A 119 3.22 -8.71 -32.25
C ALA A 119 3.72 -7.95 -31.00
N PRO A 120 4.48 -6.86 -31.15
CA PRO A 120 4.86 -6.06 -30.00
C PRO A 120 3.55 -5.76 -29.27
N VAL A 121 3.46 -6.20 -28.01
CA VAL A 121 2.38 -5.76 -27.13
C VAL A 121 2.49 -4.24 -27.20
N MET A 122 1.47 -3.59 -27.76
CA MET A 122 1.40 -2.14 -27.67
C MET A 122 1.31 -1.86 -26.17
N THR A 123 2.44 -1.51 -25.57
CA THR A 123 2.48 -1.03 -24.19
C THR A 123 1.54 0.16 -24.17
N ASN A 124 0.46 0.04 -23.40
CA ASN A 124 -0.46 1.15 -23.29
C ASN A 124 0.35 2.32 -22.71
N THR A 125 0.23 3.51 -23.30
CA THR A 125 1.02 4.68 -22.90
C THR A 125 0.77 5.06 -21.44
N ASP A 126 -0.29 4.53 -20.84
CA ASP A 126 -0.73 4.78 -19.48
C ASP A 126 -0.42 3.64 -18.50
N ASP A 127 0.39 2.64 -18.89
CA ASP A 127 0.78 1.54 -18.01
C ASP A 127 1.54 2.05 -16.78
N LEU A 128 1.17 1.56 -15.60
CA LEU A 128 1.67 2.04 -14.31
C LEU A 128 2.30 0.92 -13.48
N LEU A 129 3.53 1.14 -13.03
CA LEU A 129 4.18 0.34 -11.99
C LEU A 129 4.10 1.06 -10.64
N ILE A 130 3.60 0.37 -9.61
CA ILE A 130 3.56 0.85 -8.23
C ILE A 130 4.49 -0.01 -7.37
N ILE A 131 5.65 0.53 -7.01
CA ILE A 131 6.61 -0.11 -6.12
C ILE A 131 6.26 0.27 -4.67
N GLY A 132 5.75 -0.70 -3.91
CA GLY A 132 5.23 -0.48 -2.56
C GLY A 132 3.70 -0.38 -2.51
N ALA A 133 3.00 -1.34 -3.10
CA ALA A 133 1.52 -1.38 -3.16
C ALA A 133 0.84 -1.73 -1.81
N GLY A 134 1.21 -1.01 -0.74
CA GLY A 134 0.55 -1.01 0.56
C GLY A 134 -0.71 -0.14 0.58
N THR A 135 -1.01 0.51 1.71
CA THR A 135 -2.22 1.36 1.84
C THR A 135 -2.27 2.47 0.78
N LEU A 136 -1.20 3.27 0.65
CA LEU A 136 -1.16 4.38 -0.30
C LEU A 136 -1.13 3.87 -1.75
N GLY A 137 -0.25 2.91 -2.06
CA GLY A 137 -0.14 2.37 -3.41
C GLY A 137 -1.43 1.76 -3.95
N ARG A 138 -2.26 1.13 -3.10
CA ARG A 138 -3.58 0.64 -3.53
C ARG A 138 -4.56 1.77 -3.86
N LEU A 139 -4.57 2.85 -3.08
CA LEU A 139 -5.41 4.01 -3.40
C LEU A 139 -4.96 4.68 -4.70
N ILE A 140 -3.64 4.76 -4.93
CA ILE A 140 -3.09 5.24 -6.22
C ILE A 140 -3.54 4.33 -7.37
N ALA A 141 -3.54 3.01 -7.19
CA ALA A 141 -4.02 2.07 -8.20
C ALA A 141 -5.51 2.31 -8.53
N THR A 142 -6.36 2.51 -7.53
CA THR A 142 -7.78 2.84 -7.72
C THR A 142 -7.95 4.14 -8.51
N VAL A 143 -7.31 5.23 -8.08
CA VAL A 143 -7.40 6.53 -8.74
C VAL A 143 -6.85 6.47 -10.18
N TRP A 144 -5.76 5.72 -10.41
CA TRP A 144 -5.19 5.55 -11.74
C TRP A 144 -6.11 4.73 -12.66
N ARG A 145 -6.71 3.65 -12.14
CA ARG A 145 -7.66 2.79 -12.86
C ARG A 145 -8.90 3.57 -13.31
N GLU A 146 -9.41 4.46 -12.47
CA GLU A 146 -10.53 5.34 -12.82
C GLU A 146 -10.16 6.31 -13.95
N ALA A 147 -8.95 6.88 -13.92
CA ALA A 147 -8.47 7.79 -14.95
C ALA A 147 -8.08 7.08 -16.26
N HIS A 148 -7.59 5.84 -16.18
CA HIS A 148 -7.10 5.05 -17.31
C HIS A 148 -7.63 3.61 -17.26
N PRO A 149 -8.91 3.37 -17.64
CA PRO A 149 -9.54 2.06 -17.52
C PRO A 149 -8.80 0.92 -18.24
N ALA A 150 -8.12 1.25 -19.33
CA ALA A 150 -7.38 0.29 -20.16
C ALA A 150 -5.90 0.09 -19.73
N ALA A 151 -5.39 0.84 -18.76
CA ALA A 151 -3.99 0.74 -18.33
C ALA A 151 -3.71 -0.60 -17.64
N THR A 152 -2.57 -1.22 -17.91
CA THR A 152 -2.03 -2.26 -17.06
C THR A 152 -1.44 -1.61 -15.81
N ILE A 153 -1.86 -2.07 -14.63
CA ILE A 153 -1.32 -1.59 -13.36
C ILE A 153 -0.65 -2.77 -12.67
N LEU A 154 0.66 -2.68 -12.44
CA LEU A 154 1.45 -3.68 -11.71
C LEU A 154 1.74 -3.14 -10.30
N GLY A 155 1.28 -3.84 -9.28
CA GLY A 155 1.51 -3.49 -7.88
C GLY A 155 2.53 -4.42 -7.23
N GLU A 156 3.75 -3.93 -7.01
CA GLU A 156 4.81 -4.69 -6.34
C GLU A 156 4.74 -4.55 -4.82
N THR A 157 4.85 -5.69 -4.15
CA THR A 157 4.87 -5.80 -2.69
C THR A 157 6.00 -6.71 -2.24
N ARG A 158 6.49 -6.53 -1.00
CA ARG A 158 7.55 -7.40 -0.46
C ARG A 158 7.08 -8.83 -0.21
N SER A 159 5.81 -9.00 0.15
CA SER A 159 5.22 -10.31 0.47
C SER A 159 3.80 -10.42 -0.09
N ALA A 160 3.37 -11.66 -0.33
CA ALA A 160 2.06 -11.95 -0.89
C ALA A 160 0.87 -11.59 0.03
N THR A 161 1.12 -11.19 1.28
CA THR A 161 0.10 -10.91 2.30
C THR A 161 -0.96 -9.89 1.86
N SER A 162 -0.59 -8.96 0.98
CA SER A 162 -1.50 -7.91 0.49
C SER A 162 -2.00 -8.12 -0.95
N HIS A 163 -1.63 -9.21 -1.62
CA HIS A 163 -1.95 -9.44 -3.03
C HIS A 163 -3.45 -9.41 -3.32
N VAL A 164 -4.29 -10.00 -2.45
CA VAL A 164 -5.74 -9.94 -2.61
C VAL A 164 -6.24 -8.49 -2.59
N ALA A 165 -5.75 -7.68 -1.64
CA ALA A 165 -6.15 -6.29 -1.56
C ALA A 165 -5.62 -5.45 -2.74
N VAL A 166 -4.43 -5.78 -3.27
CA VAL A 166 -3.88 -5.15 -4.48
C VAL A 166 -4.74 -5.49 -5.71
N ALA A 167 -5.14 -6.74 -5.85
CA ALA A 167 -6.05 -7.18 -6.91
C ALA A 167 -7.41 -6.48 -6.84
N LEU A 168 -8.01 -6.38 -5.64
CA LEU A 168 -9.26 -5.65 -5.42
C LEU A 168 -9.15 -4.15 -5.72
N ALA A 169 -7.94 -3.57 -5.63
CA ALA A 169 -7.69 -2.18 -6.02
C ALA A 169 -7.50 -1.99 -7.54
N GLY A 170 -7.65 -3.05 -8.35
CA GLY A 170 -7.55 -2.99 -9.81
C GLY A 170 -6.12 -3.07 -10.35
N ALA A 171 -5.16 -3.55 -9.55
CA ALA A 171 -3.78 -3.80 -9.96
C ALA A 171 -3.44 -5.30 -9.95
N THR A 172 -2.59 -5.72 -10.88
CA THR A 172 -2.00 -7.06 -10.87
C THR A 172 -0.94 -7.11 -9.77
N PRO A 173 -1.07 -7.96 -8.74
CA PRO A 173 -0.08 -8.06 -7.69
C PRO A 173 1.18 -8.81 -8.15
N SER A 174 2.34 -8.36 -7.69
CA SER A 174 3.63 -9.03 -7.90
C SER A 174 4.53 -8.90 -6.68
N LEU A 175 5.46 -9.84 -6.52
CA LEU A 175 6.54 -9.69 -5.54
C LEU A 175 7.61 -8.74 -6.10
N ALA A 176 8.14 -7.87 -5.25
CA ALA A 176 9.22 -6.97 -5.60
C ALA A 176 10.43 -7.75 -6.18
N GLY A 177 11.01 -7.23 -7.27
CA GLY A 177 12.15 -7.86 -7.95
C GLY A 177 11.79 -9.00 -8.91
N SER A 178 10.51 -9.32 -9.12
CA SER A 178 10.09 -10.39 -10.04
C SER A 178 10.23 -10.03 -11.53
N SER A 179 10.36 -8.75 -11.85
CA SER A 179 10.54 -8.23 -13.20
C SER A 179 11.51 -7.05 -13.16
N THR A 180 12.16 -6.74 -14.28
CA THR A 180 12.96 -5.52 -14.53
C THR A 180 12.36 -4.66 -15.65
N GLU A 181 11.14 -4.99 -16.09
CA GLU A 181 10.43 -4.29 -17.15
C GLU A 181 10.21 -2.81 -16.85
N LYS A 182 10.36 -1.97 -17.87
CA LYS A 182 10.15 -0.53 -17.76
C LYS A 182 8.70 -0.16 -18.03
N PHE A 183 8.23 0.90 -17.37
CA PHE A 183 6.87 1.41 -17.49
C PHE A 183 6.88 2.89 -17.88
N PRO A 184 5.87 3.40 -18.60
CA PRO A 184 5.75 4.83 -18.86
C PRO A 184 5.45 5.62 -17.59
N TYR A 185 4.75 5.02 -16.61
CA TYR A 185 4.54 5.63 -15.30
C TYR A 185 5.05 4.72 -14.19
N VAL A 186 5.77 5.32 -13.23
CA VAL A 186 6.27 4.61 -12.05
C VAL A 186 5.95 5.41 -10.80
N VAL A 187 5.49 4.72 -9.76
CA VAL A 187 5.35 5.28 -8.41
C VAL A 187 6.24 4.48 -7.46
N PHE A 188 7.11 5.16 -6.74
CA PHE A 188 7.85 4.59 -5.62
C PHE A 188 7.25 5.09 -4.31
N CYS A 189 6.55 4.21 -3.59
CA CYS A 189 5.88 4.53 -2.32
C CYS A 189 6.08 3.47 -1.23
N ALA A 190 7.09 2.62 -1.38
CA ALA A 190 7.52 1.72 -0.32
C ALA A 190 8.16 2.54 0.83
N PRO A 191 7.85 2.25 2.11
CA PRO A 191 8.42 2.99 3.23
C PRO A 191 9.91 2.62 3.49
N PRO A 192 10.71 3.54 4.06
CA PRO A 192 12.14 3.32 4.27
C PRO A 192 12.47 2.18 5.23
N GLY A 193 11.66 1.97 6.27
CA GLY A 193 11.90 0.93 7.28
C GLY A 193 11.76 -0.52 6.78
N GLN A 194 11.67 -0.74 5.47
CA GLN A 194 11.58 -2.05 4.84
C GLN A 194 12.69 -2.29 3.80
N SER A 195 13.67 -1.37 3.69
CA SER A 195 14.87 -1.52 2.88
C SER A 195 16.11 -1.39 3.75
N GLU A 196 17.10 -2.25 3.52
CA GLU A 196 18.43 -2.11 4.14
C GLU A 196 19.17 -0.91 3.55
N ASP A 197 19.09 -0.74 2.22
CA ASP A 197 19.59 0.42 1.49
C ASP A 197 18.41 1.09 0.76
N TYR A 198 17.87 2.14 1.36
CA TYR A 198 16.71 2.83 0.81
C TYR A 198 17.05 3.73 -0.39
N PRO A 199 18.16 4.48 -0.41
CA PRO A 199 18.62 5.16 -1.63
C PRO A 199 18.82 4.21 -2.81
N ALA A 200 19.42 3.02 -2.62
CA ALA A 200 19.55 2.04 -3.70
C ALA A 200 18.18 1.56 -4.22
N ALA A 201 17.21 1.34 -3.33
CA ALA A 201 15.84 1.00 -3.75
C ALA A 201 15.20 2.11 -4.60
N ALA A 202 15.45 3.38 -4.26
CA ALA A 202 15.00 4.53 -5.05
C ALA A 202 15.67 4.59 -6.44
N ALA A 203 16.98 4.28 -6.51
CA ALA A 203 17.70 4.18 -7.78
C ALA A 203 17.19 3.02 -8.65
N ILE A 204 16.87 1.87 -8.04
CA ILE A 204 16.24 0.75 -8.73
C ILE A 204 14.89 1.21 -9.29
N ALA A 205 14.04 1.87 -8.51
CA ALA A 205 12.78 2.41 -9.01
C ALA A 205 12.98 3.38 -10.18
N ALA A 206 13.97 4.28 -10.10
CA ALA A 206 14.34 5.18 -11.18
C ALA A 206 14.75 4.45 -12.46
N SER A 207 15.45 3.31 -12.36
CA SER A 207 15.83 2.52 -13.54
C SER A 207 14.64 1.89 -14.30
N ARG A 208 13.45 1.84 -13.68
CA ARG A 208 12.23 1.23 -14.23
C ARG A 208 11.38 2.18 -15.05
N ILE A 209 11.76 3.45 -15.16
CA ILE A 209 11.03 4.42 -15.98
C ILE A 209 11.44 4.30 -17.46
N SER A 210 10.45 4.39 -18.34
CA SER A 210 10.65 4.50 -19.79
C SER A 210 10.96 5.95 -20.17
N SER A 211 11.71 6.15 -21.26
CA SER A 211 12.01 7.50 -21.74
C SER A 211 10.73 8.25 -22.10
N GLY A 212 10.62 9.50 -21.65
CA GLY A 212 9.42 10.32 -21.84
C GLY A 212 8.26 9.98 -20.90
N GLY A 213 8.49 9.08 -19.94
CA GLY A 213 7.54 8.74 -18.89
C GLY A 213 7.55 9.72 -17.71
N ARG A 214 6.92 9.33 -16.60
CA ARG A 214 7.01 10.05 -15.33
C ARG A 214 7.12 9.13 -14.12
N LEU A 215 8.13 9.37 -13.30
CA LEU A 215 8.33 8.74 -12.00
C LEU A 215 7.93 9.70 -10.89
N VAL A 216 7.13 9.23 -9.92
CA VAL A 216 6.84 9.96 -8.67
C VAL A 216 7.29 9.14 -7.46
N PHE A 217 8.16 9.73 -6.66
CA PHE A 217 8.56 9.21 -5.36
C PHE A 217 7.83 9.91 -4.22
N THR A 218 7.18 9.15 -3.34
CA THR A 218 6.54 9.70 -2.14
C THR A 218 7.54 9.83 -1.00
N SER A 219 8.08 11.04 -0.84
CA SER A 219 8.91 11.42 0.31
C SER A 219 8.02 11.94 1.46
N SER A 220 8.64 12.54 2.46
CA SER A 220 8.01 13.09 3.66
C SER A 220 8.45 14.53 3.85
N GLY A 221 7.54 15.41 4.26
CA GLY A 221 7.92 16.77 4.65
C GLY A 221 8.89 16.83 5.84
N SER A 222 9.12 15.70 6.55
CA SER A 222 10.15 15.60 7.60
C SER A 222 11.58 15.81 7.09
N VAL A 223 11.79 15.80 5.77
CA VAL A 223 13.08 16.20 5.18
C VAL A 223 13.38 17.67 5.42
N HIS A 224 12.39 18.52 5.71
CA HIS A 224 12.62 19.92 6.05
C HIS A 224 13.06 20.07 7.52
N GLY A 225 14.06 20.93 7.74
CA GLY A 225 14.55 21.28 9.07
C GLY A 225 13.64 22.24 9.84
N ARG A 226 14.06 22.60 11.06
CA ARG A 226 13.48 23.71 11.84
C ARG A 226 14.06 25.04 11.39
N SER A 227 13.94 25.39 10.12
CA SER A 227 14.54 26.60 9.55
C SER A 227 13.55 27.74 9.29
N ALA A 228 12.25 27.46 9.28
CA ALA A 228 11.22 28.45 8.98
C ALA A 228 9.85 28.10 9.59
N THR A 229 9.05 29.14 9.80
CA THR A 229 7.65 29.01 10.25
C THR A 229 6.74 28.49 9.15
N ARG A 230 6.98 28.90 7.90
CA ARG A 230 6.27 28.45 6.70
C ARG A 230 7.21 27.56 5.89
N ILE A 231 6.78 26.33 5.62
CA ILE A 231 7.54 25.32 4.88
C ILE A 231 6.91 25.16 3.50
N THR A 232 7.70 25.35 2.46
CA THR A 232 7.34 25.16 1.05
C THR A 232 8.28 24.15 0.40
N GLU A 233 8.03 23.81 -0.87
CA GLU A 233 8.89 22.95 -1.69
C GLU A 233 10.34 23.46 -1.79
N GLU A 234 10.55 24.77 -1.64
CA GLU A 234 11.85 25.44 -1.71
C GLU A 234 12.58 25.51 -0.36
N THR A 235 11.89 25.21 0.74
CA THR A 235 12.53 25.22 2.06
C THR A 235 13.66 24.18 2.10
N PRO A 236 14.88 24.55 2.56
CA PRO A 236 16.02 23.63 2.57
C PRO A 236 15.76 22.33 3.33
N GLU A 237 16.42 21.27 2.87
CA GLU A 237 16.42 19.97 3.53
C GLU A 237 17.34 19.96 4.75
N LEU A 238 16.89 19.30 5.82
CA LEU A 238 17.72 18.82 6.90
C LEU A 238 18.33 17.47 6.49
N ARG A 239 19.64 17.45 6.26
CA ARG A 239 20.37 16.26 5.82
C ARG A 239 21.04 15.55 6.98
N GLU A 240 20.24 15.20 7.99
CA GLU A 240 20.71 14.59 9.24
C GLU A 240 19.79 13.45 9.69
N GLY A 241 20.35 12.48 10.42
CA GLY A 241 19.60 11.37 11.00
C GLY A 241 18.69 10.65 10.00
N ARG A 242 17.41 10.51 10.34
CA ARG A 242 16.42 9.85 9.47
C ARG A 242 16.08 10.65 8.21
N SER A 243 16.29 11.96 8.23
CA SER A 243 15.99 12.84 7.09
C SER A 243 17.06 12.72 6.00
N LEU A 244 18.31 12.37 6.36
CA LEU A 244 19.38 12.10 5.40
C LEU A 244 19.02 10.96 4.44
N VAL A 245 18.55 9.82 4.96
CA VAL A 245 18.18 8.64 4.15
C VAL A 245 17.08 8.97 3.14
N LEU A 246 16.11 9.79 3.52
CA LEU A 246 15.06 10.25 2.60
C LEU A 246 15.62 11.21 1.56
N ALA A 247 16.43 12.19 1.97
CA ALA A 247 17.03 13.17 1.07
C ALA A 247 17.94 12.51 0.02
N GLU A 248 18.73 11.50 0.41
CA GLU A 248 19.54 10.72 -0.52
C GLU A 248 18.69 9.89 -1.50
N ALA A 249 17.55 9.34 -1.06
CA ALA A 249 16.61 8.66 -1.94
C ALA A 249 15.94 9.65 -2.92
N GLU A 250 15.62 10.87 -2.49
CA GLU A 250 15.17 11.95 -3.37
C GLU A 250 16.22 12.24 -4.46
N ASP A 251 17.50 12.34 -4.09
CA ASP A 251 18.58 12.61 -5.04
C ASP A 251 18.69 11.51 -6.12
N LYS A 252 18.48 10.23 -5.76
CA LYS A 252 18.48 9.12 -6.74
C LYS A 252 17.34 9.21 -7.73
N VAL A 253 16.16 9.65 -7.29
CA VAL A 253 14.99 9.82 -8.16
C VAL A 253 15.17 11.04 -9.05
N LEU A 254 15.69 12.14 -8.52
CA LEU A 254 15.90 13.39 -9.26
C LEU A 254 17.08 13.35 -10.23
N ALA A 255 17.93 12.33 -10.16
CA ALA A 255 19.02 12.11 -11.10
C ALA A 255 18.55 11.70 -12.50
N VAL A 256 17.29 11.28 -12.67
CA VAL A 256 16.68 10.99 -13.98
C VAL A 256 15.73 12.12 -14.41
N PRO A 257 15.67 12.50 -15.70
CA PRO A 257 14.81 13.59 -16.18
C PRO A 257 13.31 13.41 -15.86
N GLU A 258 12.84 12.17 -15.88
CA GLU A 258 11.45 11.78 -15.61
C GLU A 258 11.11 11.78 -14.09
N GLY A 259 12.10 12.03 -13.23
CA GLY A 259 12.01 11.91 -11.78
C GLY A 259 11.33 13.09 -11.10
N ASN A 260 10.35 12.77 -10.24
CA ASN A 260 9.64 13.74 -9.42
C ASN A 260 9.52 13.23 -7.99
N VAL A 261 9.53 14.16 -7.03
CA VAL A 261 9.39 13.90 -5.61
C VAL A 261 8.17 14.64 -5.09
N ILE A 262 7.29 13.93 -4.37
CA ILE A 262 6.20 14.53 -3.63
C ILE A 262 6.41 14.28 -2.14
N ARG A 263 6.62 15.35 -1.38
CA ARG A 263 6.76 15.33 0.07
C ARG A 263 5.37 15.37 0.67
N LEU A 264 5.00 14.28 1.35
CA LEU A 264 3.69 14.16 1.97
C LEU A 264 3.74 14.67 3.42
N ALA A 265 2.67 15.35 3.85
CA ALA A 265 2.44 15.63 5.27
C ALA A 265 2.09 14.33 6.06
N GLY A 266 1.79 14.48 7.35
CA GLY A 266 1.42 13.36 8.22
C GLY A 266 0.17 12.62 7.71
N LEU A 267 0.37 11.41 7.17
CA LEU A 267 -0.72 10.67 6.56
C LEU A 267 -1.71 10.10 7.59
N TYR A 268 -3.01 10.28 7.33
CA TYR A 268 -4.06 9.73 8.18
C TYR A 268 -5.28 9.19 7.41
N THR A 269 -6.00 8.32 8.08
CA THR A 269 -7.38 7.89 7.79
C THR A 269 -8.13 7.90 9.12
N ARG A 270 -9.40 7.49 9.13
CA ARG A 270 -10.08 7.19 10.40
C ARG A 270 -9.23 6.27 11.28
N ASP A 271 -8.73 5.17 10.72
CA ASP A 271 -8.14 4.06 11.47
C ASP A 271 -6.60 4.10 11.56
N ARG A 272 -5.97 5.17 11.03
CA ARG A 272 -4.51 5.32 11.00
C ARG A 272 -4.13 6.78 11.16
N GLY A 273 -3.18 7.08 12.02
CA GLY A 273 -2.70 8.44 12.24
C GLY A 273 -2.20 8.63 13.68
N PRO A 274 -1.68 9.83 14.00
CA PRO A 274 -1.27 10.17 15.35
C PRO A 274 -2.39 9.98 16.39
N HIS A 275 -3.63 10.36 16.07
CA HIS A 275 -4.79 10.24 16.97
C HIS A 275 -5.00 8.81 17.47
N VAL A 276 -4.85 7.80 16.60
CA VAL A 276 -5.00 6.39 16.98
C VAL A 276 -3.99 5.99 18.04
N PHE A 277 -2.74 6.45 17.89
CA PHE A 277 -1.69 6.13 18.84
C PHE A 277 -1.84 6.91 20.15
N TRP A 278 -2.10 8.22 20.06
CA TRP A 278 -2.22 9.10 21.22
C TRP A 278 -3.40 8.74 22.10
N LEU A 279 -4.58 8.51 21.51
CA LEU A 279 -5.77 8.13 22.27
C LEU A 279 -5.63 6.73 22.87
N ARG A 280 -5.05 5.77 22.14
CA ARG A 280 -4.81 4.42 22.68
C ARG A 280 -3.81 4.43 23.84
N LYS A 281 -2.75 5.22 23.75
CA LYS A 281 -1.75 5.35 24.82
C LYS A 281 -2.17 6.31 25.93
N ARG A 282 -3.24 7.08 25.71
CA ARG A 282 -3.67 8.19 26.56
C ARG A 282 -2.56 9.22 26.82
N ALA A 283 -1.66 9.39 25.84
CA ALA A 283 -0.50 10.25 25.96
C ALA A 283 -0.13 10.86 24.59
N VAL A 284 0.01 12.18 24.57
CA VAL A 284 0.46 12.97 23.43
C VAL A 284 1.87 13.51 23.74
N PRO A 285 2.87 13.23 22.91
CA PRO A 285 4.23 13.71 23.16
C PRO A 285 4.32 15.22 22.92
N GLY A 286 4.84 15.96 23.91
CA GLY A 286 5.13 17.40 23.82
C GLY A 286 3.92 18.33 23.96
N PRO A 287 4.12 19.65 23.77
CA PRO A 287 3.13 20.69 24.05
C PRO A 287 1.83 20.52 23.27
N VAL A 288 0.69 20.74 23.94
CA VAL A 288 -0.67 20.56 23.42
C VAL A 288 -1.00 21.43 22.19
N ASP A 289 -0.47 22.65 22.14
CA ASP A 289 -0.76 23.61 21.05
C ASP A 289 0.29 23.56 19.93
N SER A 290 1.16 22.53 19.90
CA SER A 290 2.09 22.31 18.78
C SER A 290 1.33 21.88 17.52
N PHE A 291 1.62 22.56 16.41
CA PHE A 291 1.05 22.25 15.10
C PHE A 291 1.58 20.95 14.48
N VAL A 292 0.70 20.30 13.72
CA VAL A 292 0.91 19.07 12.98
C VAL A 292 0.32 19.23 11.59
N ASN A 293 1.15 19.04 10.57
CA ASN A 293 0.69 19.03 9.17
C ASN A 293 0.18 17.63 8.83
N MET A 294 -1.02 17.56 8.29
CA MET A 294 -1.73 16.32 8.05
C MET A 294 -2.18 16.25 6.59
N LEU A 295 -2.37 15.03 6.07
CA LEU A 295 -2.93 14.78 4.74
C LEU A 295 -3.68 13.45 4.75
N HIS A 296 -4.91 13.43 4.26
CA HIS A 296 -5.67 12.17 4.20
C HIS A 296 -5.06 11.22 3.15
N TYR A 297 -5.14 9.92 3.35
CA TYR A 297 -4.57 8.94 2.40
C TYR A 297 -5.19 9.02 1.00
N GLU A 298 -6.48 9.34 0.87
CA GLU A 298 -7.14 9.56 -0.43
C GLU A 298 -6.60 10.81 -1.13
N ASP A 299 -6.39 11.88 -0.36
CA ASP A 299 -5.82 13.13 -0.86
C ASP A 299 -4.37 12.96 -1.30
N ALA A 300 -3.58 12.18 -0.55
CA ALA A 300 -2.23 11.81 -0.95
C ALA A 300 -2.22 11.02 -2.27
N ALA A 301 -3.14 10.07 -2.44
CA ALA A 301 -3.23 9.28 -3.68
C ALA A 301 -3.60 10.15 -4.89
N THR A 302 -4.59 11.03 -4.74
CA THR A 302 -4.99 11.95 -5.81
C THR A 302 -3.91 12.99 -6.12
N ALA A 303 -3.14 13.44 -5.12
CA ALA A 303 -1.99 14.33 -5.32
C ALA A 303 -0.90 13.65 -6.16
N VAL A 304 -0.55 12.39 -5.84
CA VAL A 304 0.43 11.61 -6.62
C VAL A 304 -0.02 11.46 -8.07
N VAL A 305 -1.29 11.10 -8.29
CA VAL A 305 -1.84 10.97 -9.66
C VAL A 305 -1.87 12.31 -10.38
N ALA A 306 -2.12 13.41 -9.69
CA ALA A 306 -2.07 14.74 -10.29
C ALA A 306 -0.65 15.10 -10.77
N VAL A 307 0.39 14.78 -9.99
CA VAL A 307 1.79 14.94 -10.44
C VAL A 307 2.10 14.01 -11.61
N LEU A 308 1.64 12.76 -11.60
CA LEU A 308 1.83 11.84 -12.74
C LEU A 308 1.20 12.38 -14.03
N ARG A 309 0.07 13.08 -13.95
CA ARG A 309 -0.73 13.54 -15.12
C ARG A 309 -0.52 15.01 -15.48
N MET A 310 0.22 15.79 -14.68
CA MET A 310 0.41 17.21 -14.95
C MET A 310 1.08 17.44 -16.31
N LYS A 311 0.79 18.56 -16.96
CA LYS A 311 1.50 18.90 -18.19
C LYS A 311 2.88 19.46 -17.87
N GLU A 312 3.89 19.09 -18.66
CA GLU A 312 5.29 19.43 -18.38
C GLU A 312 5.53 20.95 -18.36
N GLU A 313 4.84 21.70 -19.22
CA GLU A 313 4.92 23.16 -19.28
C GLU A 313 4.45 23.86 -17.98
N LYS A 314 3.60 23.21 -17.18
CA LYS A 314 3.11 23.76 -15.90
C LYS A 314 4.11 23.59 -14.76
N ARG A 315 5.12 22.73 -14.94
CA ARG A 315 6.05 22.32 -13.88
C ARG A 315 7.02 23.44 -13.47
N GLU A 316 7.11 24.53 -14.26
CA GLU A 316 7.98 25.68 -13.99
C GLU A 316 9.46 25.25 -13.73
N GLY A 317 9.89 24.15 -14.34
CA GLY A 317 11.23 23.58 -14.17
C GLY A 317 11.52 22.86 -12.85
N ARG A 318 10.53 22.67 -11.96
CA ARG A 318 10.72 22.11 -10.62
C ARG A 318 10.26 20.66 -10.51
N SER A 319 10.97 19.82 -9.76
CA SER A 319 10.61 18.38 -9.62
C SER A 319 10.26 17.97 -8.18
N LYS A 320 10.13 18.92 -7.27
CA LYS A 320 9.80 18.70 -5.85
C LYS A 320 8.45 19.34 -5.56
N PHE A 321 7.53 18.55 -5.00
CA PHE A 321 6.16 18.92 -4.66
C PHE A 321 5.94 18.73 -3.15
N LEU A 322 5.02 19.49 -2.57
CA LEU A 322 4.60 19.39 -1.17
C LEU A 322 3.08 19.23 -1.11
N ALA A 323 2.61 18.08 -0.62
CA ALA A 323 1.19 17.82 -0.42
C ALA A 323 0.85 17.84 1.06
N CYS A 324 -0.08 18.73 1.41
CA CYS A 324 -0.67 18.90 2.73
C CYS A 324 -2.15 19.30 2.60
N ALA A 325 -2.91 19.11 3.67
CA ALA A 325 -4.22 19.72 3.83
C ALA A 325 -4.13 21.26 3.76
N GLU A 326 -5.25 21.96 3.57
CA GLU A 326 -5.23 23.43 3.48
C GLU A 326 -4.87 24.07 4.82
N ARG A 327 -5.29 23.44 5.92
CA ARG A 327 -5.04 23.93 7.27
C ARG A 327 -4.32 22.89 8.13
N SER A 328 -3.24 23.33 8.78
CA SER A 328 -2.56 22.56 9.83
C SER A 328 -3.37 22.58 11.13
N VAL A 329 -3.28 21.52 11.91
CA VAL A 329 -4.02 21.35 13.16
C VAL A 329 -3.06 21.18 14.34
N THR A 330 -3.43 21.66 15.50
CA THR A 330 -2.74 21.42 16.76
C THR A 330 -2.98 19.99 17.26
N ARG A 331 -2.15 19.53 18.19
CA ARG A 331 -2.38 18.23 18.84
C ARG A 331 -3.69 18.20 19.62
N ARG A 332 -4.08 19.34 20.21
CA ARG A 332 -5.40 19.54 20.82
C ARG A 332 -6.52 19.25 19.84
N GLU A 333 -6.54 19.97 18.72
CA GLU A 333 -7.59 19.84 17.70
C GLU A 333 -7.68 18.41 17.16
N ILE A 334 -6.54 17.73 16.95
CA ILE A 334 -6.53 16.31 16.55
C ILE A 334 -7.26 15.44 17.57
N CYS A 335 -6.96 15.60 18.87
CA CYS A 335 -7.56 14.78 19.91
C CYS A 335 -9.04 15.10 20.10
N GLU A 336 -9.41 16.38 20.14
CA GLU A 336 -10.81 16.82 20.29
C GLU A 336 -11.68 16.37 19.11
N ALA A 337 -11.21 16.55 17.88
CA ALA A 337 -11.93 16.07 16.69
C ALA A 337 -12.08 14.55 16.69
N ALA A 338 -11.03 13.82 17.06
CA ALA A 338 -11.11 12.37 17.15
C ALA A 338 -12.10 11.91 18.23
N LEU A 339 -12.13 12.54 19.40
CA LEU A 339 -13.04 12.19 20.50
C LEU A 339 -14.52 12.46 20.19
N LYS A 340 -14.83 13.39 19.28
CA LYS A 340 -16.20 13.58 18.76
C LYS A 340 -16.68 12.39 17.93
N HIS A 341 -15.76 11.65 17.30
CA HIS A 341 -16.10 10.52 16.44
C HIS A 341 -16.56 9.29 17.27
N PRO A 342 -17.68 8.61 16.91
CA PRO A 342 -18.25 7.51 17.69
C PRO A 342 -17.31 6.35 18.01
N LYS A 343 -16.30 6.14 17.16
CA LYS A 343 -15.24 5.14 17.33
C LYS A 343 -14.31 5.42 18.52
N TYR A 344 -14.06 6.69 18.85
CA TYR A 344 -13.05 7.09 19.82
C TYR A 344 -13.64 7.75 21.07
N LYS A 345 -14.94 8.07 21.08
CA LYS A 345 -15.61 8.76 22.20
C LYS A 345 -15.33 8.15 23.58
N GLU A 346 -15.07 6.84 23.67
CA GLU A 346 -14.85 6.10 24.92
C GLU A 346 -13.36 6.04 25.35
N THR A 347 -12.41 6.53 24.55
CA THR A 347 -10.98 6.48 24.90
C THR A 347 -10.57 7.51 25.95
N GLY A 348 -11.37 8.56 26.12
CA GLY A 348 -11.08 9.68 27.03
C GLY A 348 -9.99 10.63 26.53
N VAL A 349 -9.89 11.80 27.16
CA VAL A 349 -8.89 12.82 26.84
C VAL A 349 -7.48 12.30 27.22
N PRO A 350 -6.48 12.40 26.33
CA PRO A 350 -5.11 12.01 26.64
C PRO A 350 -4.40 13.07 27.47
N GLU A 351 -3.33 12.67 28.16
CA GLU A 351 -2.39 13.60 28.79
C GLU A 351 -1.46 14.20 27.74
N TYR A 352 -1.13 15.47 27.87
CA TYR A 352 -0.23 16.19 26.97
C TYR A 352 1.12 16.39 27.63
N GLY A 353 2.20 16.28 26.85
CA GLY A 353 3.54 16.59 27.34
C GLY A 353 3.66 18.07 27.72
N GLU A 354 4.53 18.33 28.69
CA GLU A 354 4.82 19.67 29.20
C GLU A 354 5.58 20.55 28.19
N GLY A 355 5.61 21.86 28.47
CA GLY A 355 6.34 22.87 27.73
C GLY A 355 5.45 23.79 26.88
N GLU A 356 6.05 24.85 26.34
CA GLU A 356 5.39 25.78 25.43
C GLU A 356 5.53 25.35 23.97
N ALA A 357 4.48 25.60 23.18
CA ALA A 357 4.56 25.38 21.75
C ALA A 357 5.60 26.35 21.15
N GLY A 358 6.70 25.80 20.64
CA GLY A 358 7.65 26.59 19.85
C GLY A 358 7.03 27.06 18.54
N GLU A 359 7.79 27.84 17.77
CA GLU A 359 7.33 28.37 16.48
C GLU A 359 6.71 27.29 15.58
N PRO A 360 5.53 27.56 14.99
CA PRO A 360 4.81 26.57 14.20
C PRO A 360 5.55 26.31 12.90
N ARG A 361 5.49 25.07 12.40
CA ARG A 361 6.03 24.70 11.08
C ARG A 361 4.85 24.35 10.18
N LEU A 362 4.31 25.34 9.50
CA LEU A 362 3.10 25.23 8.70
C LEU A 362 3.47 24.90 7.26
N TYR A 363 2.95 23.79 6.75
CA TYR A 363 3.19 23.39 5.36
C TYR A 363 2.30 24.19 4.42
N ASP A 364 2.90 24.71 3.36
CA ASP A 364 2.23 25.44 2.31
C ASP A 364 2.47 24.76 0.96
N GLY A 365 1.50 23.93 0.54
CA GLY A 365 1.46 23.29 -0.77
C GLY A 365 0.77 24.12 -1.86
N SER A 366 0.66 25.44 -1.71
CA SER A 366 -0.05 26.30 -2.69
C SER A 366 0.56 26.24 -4.09
N TRP A 367 1.89 26.11 -4.19
CA TRP A 367 2.57 25.91 -5.46
C TRP A 367 2.15 24.60 -6.11
N THR A 368 2.24 23.48 -5.39
CA THR A 368 1.79 22.16 -5.85
C THR A 368 0.34 22.19 -6.35
N ARG A 369 -0.58 22.81 -5.59
CA ARG A 369 -1.99 22.95 -5.99
C ARG A 369 -2.15 23.73 -7.30
N ARG A 370 -1.42 24.85 -7.46
CA ARG A 370 -1.48 25.70 -8.65
C ARG A 370 -1.01 24.96 -9.91
N VAL A 371 0.14 24.30 -9.84
CA VAL A 371 0.77 23.69 -11.04
C VAL A 371 0.11 22.39 -11.45
N THR A 372 -0.41 21.61 -10.49
CA THR A 372 -1.08 20.33 -10.78
C THR A 372 -2.59 20.49 -11.01
N GLY A 373 -3.21 21.55 -10.49
CA GLY A 373 -4.67 21.71 -10.42
C GLY A 373 -5.34 20.83 -9.36
N TRP A 374 -4.56 20.13 -8.52
CA TRP A 374 -5.06 19.30 -7.44
C TRP A 374 -5.47 20.14 -6.23
N LYS A 375 -6.53 19.70 -5.54
CA LYS A 375 -6.97 20.21 -4.23
C LYS A 375 -7.30 19.03 -3.32
N PRO A 376 -6.93 19.05 -2.02
CA PRO A 376 -7.40 18.03 -1.10
C PRO A 376 -8.93 18.07 -0.98
N LYS A 377 -9.54 16.89 -0.87
CA LYS A 377 -10.97 16.71 -0.59
C LYS A 377 -11.33 17.18 0.81
N TYR A 378 -10.45 16.92 1.78
CA TYR A 378 -10.66 17.32 3.17
C TYR A 378 -9.77 18.52 3.51
N GLU A 379 -10.37 19.61 3.98
CA GLU A 379 -9.64 20.86 4.23
C GLU A 379 -8.63 20.71 5.38
N ALA A 380 -8.99 19.90 6.38
CA ALA A 380 -8.24 19.64 7.59
C ALA A 380 -8.59 18.26 8.18
N PHE A 381 -7.92 17.88 9.27
CA PHE A 381 -8.16 16.61 9.96
C PHE A 381 -9.56 16.52 10.59
N ASP A 382 -10.02 17.60 11.20
CA ASP A 382 -11.31 17.67 11.87
C ASP A 382 -12.49 17.62 10.90
N ASP A 383 -12.38 18.31 9.75
CA ASP A 383 -13.32 18.21 8.62
C ASP A 383 -13.55 16.75 8.19
N PHE A 384 -12.48 15.99 7.97
CA PHE A 384 -12.59 14.55 7.68
C PHE A 384 -13.30 13.77 8.80
N MET A 385 -12.91 14.01 10.06
CA MET A 385 -13.44 13.24 11.20
C MET A 385 -14.94 13.50 11.41
N GLU A 386 -15.41 14.72 11.13
CA GLU A 386 -16.82 15.07 11.14
C GLU A 386 -17.58 14.33 10.02
N ILE A 387 -17.11 14.42 8.77
CA ILE A 387 -17.73 13.76 7.61
C ILE A 387 -17.79 12.23 7.79
N ASP A 388 -16.73 11.59 8.29
CA ASP A 388 -16.72 10.14 8.55
C ASP A 388 -17.67 9.76 9.70
N ALA A 389 -17.75 10.58 10.75
CA ALA A 389 -18.67 10.34 11.88
C ALA A 389 -20.13 10.36 11.41
N GLU A 390 -20.51 11.35 10.60
CA GLU A 390 -21.84 11.46 10.00
C GLU A 390 -22.17 10.24 9.13
N SER A 391 -21.26 9.88 8.22
CA SER A 391 -21.39 8.73 7.34
C SER A 391 -21.55 7.41 8.13
N SER A 392 -20.78 7.26 9.20
CA SER A 392 -20.84 6.11 10.11
C SER A 392 -22.17 6.01 10.88
N SER A 393 -22.77 7.16 11.22
CA SER A 393 -24.06 7.23 11.90
C SER A 393 -25.24 6.91 10.97
N LEU A 394 -25.19 7.36 9.72
CA LEU A 394 -26.16 7.07 8.67
C LEU A 394 -26.15 5.58 8.28
N GLY A 395 -24.95 4.98 8.21
CA GLY A 395 -24.81 3.54 7.99
C GLY A 395 -25.45 2.69 9.10
N ARG A 396 -25.36 3.14 10.37
CA ARG A 396 -26.00 2.45 11.50
C ARG A 396 -27.52 2.58 11.51
N SER A 397 -28.05 3.76 11.16
CA SER A 397 -29.51 3.97 11.09
C SER A 397 -30.16 3.18 9.96
N HIS A 398 -29.50 3.04 8.79
CA HIS A 398 -29.98 2.17 7.71
C HIS A 398 -29.95 0.68 8.05
N VAL A 399 -28.95 0.21 8.81
CA VAL A 399 -28.90 -1.18 9.27
C VAL A 399 -29.96 -1.45 10.34
N ASN A 400 -30.18 -0.52 11.28
CA ASN A 400 -31.22 -0.65 12.31
C ASN A 400 -32.64 -0.49 11.76
N GLY A 401 -32.83 0.28 10.68
CA GLY A 401 -34.11 0.44 10.00
C GLY A 401 -34.58 -0.80 9.23
N LYS A 402 -33.66 -1.69 8.81
CA LYS A 402 -34.01 -2.96 8.15
C LYS A 402 -34.38 -4.08 9.12
N THR A 403 -34.09 -3.94 10.41
CA THR A 403 -34.44 -4.94 11.45
C THR A 403 -35.81 -4.69 12.10
N SER A 404 -36.51 -3.60 11.73
CA SER A 404 -37.80 -3.22 12.34
C SER A 404 -39.01 -3.29 11.39
N GLN A 405 -38.96 -4.12 10.35
CA GLN A 405 -40.16 -4.42 9.54
C GLN A 405 -40.74 -5.81 9.84
N LYS A 406 -41.83 -5.77 10.63
CA LYS A 406 -42.96 -6.73 10.74
C LYS A 406 -42.67 -8.17 11.16
N ILE A 407 -42.80 -8.41 12.47
CA ILE A 407 -43.62 -9.53 12.96
C ILE A 407 -44.97 -8.92 13.35
N GLN A 408 -45.86 -8.80 12.36
CA GLN A 408 -47.26 -8.46 12.61
C GLN A 408 -47.96 -9.79 12.93
N GLN A 409 -48.25 -10.01 14.21
CA GLN A 409 -49.05 -11.15 14.68
C GLN A 409 -50.42 -11.13 13.99
N TYR A 410 -50.76 -12.21 13.31
CA TYR A 410 -52.11 -12.45 12.81
C TYR A 410 -53.00 -12.93 13.96
N PRO A 411 -54.24 -12.42 14.12
CA PRO A 411 -55.17 -12.93 15.11
C PRO A 411 -55.74 -14.29 14.66
N VAL A 412 -55.79 -15.22 15.60
CA VAL A 412 -56.44 -16.52 15.47
C VAL A 412 -57.96 -16.30 15.47
N SER A 413 -58.61 -16.46 14.33
CA SER A 413 -60.06 -16.60 14.23
C SER A 413 -60.47 -18.03 14.57
N ARG A 414 -61.22 -18.20 15.65
CA ARG A 414 -61.98 -19.42 15.94
C ARG A 414 -63.17 -19.49 14.97
N GLY A 415 -63.28 -20.61 14.28
CA GLY A 415 -64.46 -21.13 13.60
C GLY A 415 -64.43 -22.64 13.75
#